data_AF-A0AAU5D112-F1
#
_entry.id   AF-A0AAU5D112-F1
#
_cell.length_a   1.000
_cell.length_b   1.000
_cell.length_c   1.000
_cell.angle_alpha   90.00
_cell.angle_beta   90.00
_cell.angle_gamma   90.00
#
_symmetry.space_group_name_H-M   'P 1'
#
loop_
_entity.id
_entity.type
_entity.pdbx_description
1 polymer ?
#
loop_
_entity_poly.entity_id
_entity_poly.type
_entity_poly.pdbx_seq_one_letter_code
_entity_poly.pdbx_strand_id
1 'polypeptide(L)'
;MPGSSAPAKRRKGRPVTSAAPSPGLSPDDLRNDSTESLIARGAAYARAYDRIKSDETTLLRNIAAVLVCIRERCLTEDGRPDWTGRTNEYRVEAGRVYAEAGIPRDSADSIQAAVRYHVGKIIREYVSAEELSDYGLKALSPMDSHREYARTQSALALAARIEADAAPTTVTASVPASKKAPAVKAGKAAKEALATPAPEVPARAVADHIRLTTGAAKLLQQLSAEVIASMTDGQRARLHDELGVIQTLAASLRRETKKHRSED
;
A
#
# COMPACT_ATOMS: atom_id res chain seq x y z
N MET A 1 53.58 -24.89 -6.66
CA MET A 1 53.67 -23.67 -5.82
C MET A 1 52.35 -23.48 -5.09
N PRO A 2 52.20 -23.93 -3.83
CA PRO A 2 50.98 -23.71 -3.06
C PRO A 2 50.93 -22.26 -2.56
N GLY A 3 50.00 -21.48 -3.09
CA GLY A 3 49.77 -20.09 -2.71
C GLY A 3 49.08 -20.00 -1.35
N SER A 4 49.83 -19.58 -0.33
CA SER A 4 49.37 -19.29 1.02
C SER A 4 48.35 -18.14 1.01
N SER A 5 47.07 -18.48 1.17
CA SER A 5 45.97 -17.52 1.32
C SER A 5 45.99 -16.93 2.72
N ALA A 6 46.31 -15.63 2.83
CA ALA A 6 46.36 -14.92 4.10
C ALA A 6 44.95 -14.73 4.70
N PRO A 7 44.76 -14.96 6.02
CA PRO A 7 43.46 -14.84 6.66
C PRO A 7 42.99 -13.38 6.71
N ALA A 8 41.82 -13.11 6.13
CA ALA A 8 41.18 -11.80 6.17
C ALA A 8 40.93 -11.35 7.63
N LYS A 9 41.56 -10.24 8.02
CA LYS A 9 41.39 -9.62 9.34
C LYS A 9 39.92 -9.28 9.57
N ARG A 10 39.26 -10.03 10.46
CA ARG A 10 37.92 -9.73 11.00
C ARG A 10 37.90 -8.29 11.53
N ARG A 11 37.18 -7.40 10.84
CA ARG A 11 36.91 -6.05 11.34
C ARG A 11 36.13 -6.18 12.66
N LYS A 12 36.71 -5.71 13.76
CA LYS A 12 36.03 -5.56 15.06
C LYS A 12 34.79 -4.69 14.82
N GLY A 13 33.60 -5.29 14.97
CA GLY A 13 32.33 -4.60 14.77
C GLY A 13 32.26 -3.35 15.64
N ARG A 14 31.87 -2.22 15.03
CA ARG A 14 31.62 -0.96 15.73
C ARG A 14 30.48 -1.21 16.74
N PRO A 15 30.64 -0.89 18.03
CA PRO A 15 29.57 -1.08 19.00
C PRO A 15 28.37 -0.25 18.56
N VAL A 16 27.25 -0.93 18.29
CA VAL A 16 25.98 -0.28 17.97
C VAL A 16 25.51 0.32 19.30
N THR A 17 25.56 1.65 19.43
CA THR A 17 24.95 2.35 20.57
C THR A 17 23.45 2.14 20.50
N SER A 18 22.97 1.11 21.20
CA SER A 18 21.55 0.90 21.44
C SER A 18 21.02 2.17 22.11
N ALA A 19 20.18 2.93 21.40
CA ALA A 19 19.48 4.07 21.98
C ALA A 19 18.75 3.59 23.23
N ALA A 20 18.92 4.29 24.35
CA ALA A 20 18.21 3.97 25.58
C ALA A 20 16.70 3.94 25.27
N PRO A 21 15.95 2.94 25.75
CA PRO A 21 14.51 2.88 25.52
C PRO A 21 13.88 4.17 26.06
N SER A 22 13.12 4.86 25.22
CA SER A 22 12.38 6.04 25.64
C SER A 22 11.54 5.68 26.86
N PRO A 23 11.57 6.48 27.95
CA PRO A 23 10.80 6.18 29.15
C PRO A 23 9.33 6.07 28.76
N GLY A 24 8.73 4.91 29.04
CA GLY A 24 7.31 4.66 28.79
C GLY A 24 6.47 5.58 29.66
N LEU A 25 5.34 6.05 29.12
CA LEU A 25 4.38 6.85 29.86
C LEU A 25 3.71 5.97 30.93
N SER A 26 3.82 6.30 32.22
CA SER A 26 3.16 5.53 33.28
C SER A 26 1.69 5.94 33.41
N PRO A 27 0.76 5.01 33.69
CA PRO A 27 -0.62 5.36 34.01
C PRO A 27 -0.75 6.33 35.19
N ASP A 28 0.19 6.30 36.14
CA ASP A 28 0.17 7.22 37.27
C ASP A 28 0.44 8.68 36.87
N ASP A 29 1.23 8.90 35.80
CA ASP A 29 1.47 10.23 35.24
C ASP A 29 0.20 10.81 34.57
N LEU A 30 -0.75 9.95 34.20
CA LEU A 30 -1.99 10.29 33.54
C LEU A 30 -3.17 10.44 34.51
N ARG A 31 -3.01 10.04 35.78
CA ARG A 31 -4.13 9.87 36.73
C ARG A 31 -4.86 11.17 37.04
N ASN A 32 -4.19 12.32 36.92
CA ASN A 32 -4.74 13.63 37.21
C ASN A 32 -5.16 14.42 35.95
N ASP A 33 -4.98 13.86 34.75
CA ASP A 33 -5.41 14.49 33.51
C ASP A 33 -6.93 14.43 33.35
N SER A 34 -7.51 15.46 32.75
CA SER A 34 -8.93 15.43 32.36
C SER A 34 -9.17 14.43 31.22
N THR A 35 -10.39 13.90 31.12
CA THR A 35 -10.78 12.98 30.03
C THR A 35 -10.50 13.57 28.65
N GLU A 36 -10.75 14.87 28.46
CA GLU A 36 -10.48 15.55 27.18
C GLU A 36 -8.98 15.61 26.87
N SER A 37 -8.13 15.89 27.87
CA SER A 37 -6.66 15.84 27.73
C SER A 37 -6.18 14.43 27.35
N LEU A 38 -6.72 13.40 28.00
CA LEU A 38 -6.40 12.00 27.71
C LEU A 38 -6.79 11.61 26.27
N ILE A 39 -7.98 12.02 25.80
CA ILE A 39 -8.43 11.80 24.42
C ILE A 39 -7.51 12.51 23.43
N ALA A 40 -7.19 13.78 23.66
CA ALA A 40 -6.32 14.57 22.78
C ALA A 40 -4.92 13.95 22.69
N ARG A 41 -4.35 13.52 23.83
CA ARG A 41 -3.05 12.86 23.92
C ARG A 41 -3.06 11.50 23.22
N GLY A 42 -4.08 10.66 23.49
CA GLY A 42 -4.26 9.37 22.84
C GLY A 42 -4.39 9.49 21.32
N ALA A 43 -5.18 10.46 20.83
CA ALA A 43 -5.30 10.74 19.40
C ALA A 43 -3.97 11.22 18.79
N ALA A 44 -3.17 12.00 19.51
CA ALA A 44 -1.84 12.40 19.06
C ALA A 44 -0.89 11.19 18.93
N TYR A 45 -0.88 10.28 19.90
CA TYR A 45 -0.10 9.04 19.82
C TYR A 45 -0.57 8.11 18.70
N ALA A 46 -1.88 7.95 18.51
CA ALA A 46 -2.43 7.16 17.42
C ALA A 46 -1.98 7.72 16.05
N ARG A 47 -2.03 9.04 15.84
CA ARG A 47 -1.51 9.69 14.63
C ARG A 47 0.00 9.57 14.47
N ALA A 48 0.77 9.57 15.56
CA ALA A 48 2.21 9.36 15.51
C ALA A 48 2.55 7.92 15.13
N TYR A 49 1.87 6.94 15.73
CA TYR A 49 1.99 5.53 15.41
C TYR A 49 1.62 5.24 13.94
N ASP A 50 0.50 5.81 13.47
CA ASP A 50 0.08 5.68 12.07
C ASP A 50 1.12 6.23 11.08
N ARG A 51 1.75 7.37 11.42
CA ARG A 51 2.87 7.91 10.64
C ARG A 51 4.06 6.96 10.61
N ILE A 52 4.53 6.48 11.77
CA ILE A 52 5.66 5.55 11.85
C ILE A 52 5.38 4.27 11.05
N LYS A 53 4.16 3.73 11.16
CA LYS A 53 3.75 2.52 10.43
C LYS A 53 3.65 2.74 8.91
N SER A 54 3.18 3.92 8.50
CA SER A 54 3.15 4.31 7.08
C SER A 54 4.55 4.47 6.52
N ASP A 55 5.46 5.08 7.30
CA ASP A 55 6.86 5.25 6.96
C ASP A 55 7.57 3.89 6.89
N GLU A 56 7.31 2.99 7.84
CA GLU A 56 7.79 1.61 7.83
C GLU A 56 7.41 0.90 6.53
N THR A 57 6.13 0.96 6.13
CA THR A 57 5.66 0.35 4.88
C THR A 57 6.36 0.95 3.66
N THR A 58 6.59 2.26 3.66
CA THR A 58 7.29 2.97 2.58
C THR A 58 8.76 2.55 2.49
N LEU A 59 9.44 2.46 3.63
CA LEU A 59 10.83 2.00 3.72
C LEU A 59 10.96 0.54 3.25
N LEU A 60 10.04 -0.34 3.65
CA LEU A 60 10.03 -1.73 3.20
C LEU A 60 9.86 -1.84 1.67
N ARG A 61 9.01 -1.00 1.07
CA ARG A 61 8.88 -0.92 -0.40
C ARG A 61 10.14 -0.39 -1.07
N ASN A 62 10.80 0.60 -0.48
CA ASN A 62 12.04 1.15 -1.02
C ASN A 62 13.17 0.10 -0.98
N ILE A 63 13.32 -0.64 0.12
CA ILE A 63 14.27 -1.75 0.19
C ILE A 63 13.92 -2.81 -0.87
N ALA A 64 12.64 -3.16 -1.02
CA ALA A 64 12.21 -4.10 -2.03
C ALA A 64 12.55 -3.64 -3.46
N ALA A 65 12.36 -2.36 -3.78
CA ALA A 65 12.74 -1.78 -5.06
C ALA A 65 14.25 -1.90 -5.32
N VAL A 66 15.09 -1.58 -4.31
CA VAL A 66 16.55 -1.78 -4.40
C VAL A 66 16.89 -3.25 -4.69
N LEU A 67 16.25 -4.20 -4.00
CA LEU A 67 16.50 -5.64 -4.24
C LEU A 67 16.05 -6.10 -5.64
N VAL A 68 14.99 -5.51 -6.20
CA VAL A 68 14.57 -5.77 -7.59
C VAL A 68 15.62 -5.24 -8.58
N CYS A 69 16.17 -4.05 -8.37
CA CYS A 69 17.27 -3.55 -9.21
C CYS A 69 18.53 -4.43 -9.11
N ILE A 70 18.81 -5.05 -7.96
CA ILE A 70 19.90 -6.03 -7.84
C ILE A 70 19.59 -7.28 -8.66
N ARG A 71 18.35 -7.80 -8.61
CA ARG A 71 17.92 -8.95 -9.44
C ARG A 71 18.02 -8.68 -10.93
N GLU A 72 17.73 -7.46 -11.35
CA GLU A 72 17.86 -7.04 -12.75
C GLU A 72 19.31 -7.11 -13.24
N ARG A 73 20.27 -6.78 -12.37
CA ARG A 73 21.71 -6.77 -12.68
C ARG A 73 22.36 -8.14 -12.57
N CYS A 74 21.87 -9.00 -11.68
CA CYS A 74 22.36 -10.37 -11.54
C CYS A 74 21.74 -11.24 -12.63
N LEU A 75 22.58 -11.94 -13.39
CA LEU A 75 22.12 -12.75 -14.53
C LEU A 75 22.10 -14.24 -14.20
N THR A 76 21.14 -14.96 -14.78
CA THR A 76 21.09 -16.42 -14.80
C THR A 76 22.17 -16.98 -15.75
N GLU A 77 22.36 -18.30 -15.75
CA GLU A 77 23.27 -18.98 -16.68
C GLU A 77 22.91 -18.72 -18.15
N ASP A 78 21.64 -18.47 -18.44
CA ASP A 78 21.12 -18.12 -19.77
C ASP A 78 21.28 -16.63 -20.12
N GLY A 79 21.94 -15.83 -19.27
CA GLY A 79 22.18 -14.40 -19.47
C GLY A 79 20.96 -13.51 -19.26
N ARG A 80 19.89 -14.01 -18.64
CA ARG A 80 18.67 -13.23 -18.34
C ARG A 80 18.66 -12.71 -16.90
N PRO A 81 17.94 -11.62 -16.59
CA PRO A 81 17.77 -11.15 -15.20
C PRO A 81 17.27 -12.23 -14.23
N ASP A 82 17.83 -12.29 -13.02
CA ASP A 82 17.40 -13.25 -11.98
C ASP A 82 16.15 -12.78 -11.22
N TRP A 83 15.01 -12.70 -11.92
CA TRP A 83 13.74 -12.36 -11.28
C TRP A 83 13.32 -13.36 -10.20
N THR A 84 13.85 -14.58 -10.21
CA THR A 84 13.56 -15.61 -9.19
C THR A 84 14.36 -15.45 -7.90
N GLY A 85 15.47 -14.70 -7.94
CA GLY A 85 16.40 -14.52 -6.83
C GLY A 85 17.12 -15.79 -6.40
N ARG A 86 17.43 -16.69 -7.36
CA ARG A 86 18.07 -17.99 -7.09
C ARG A 86 19.59 -17.97 -7.27
N THR A 87 20.13 -17.03 -8.02
CA THR A 87 21.56 -16.92 -8.31
C THR A 87 22.37 -16.65 -7.03
N ASN A 88 23.60 -17.20 -6.97
CA ASN A 88 24.48 -16.99 -5.82
C ASN A 88 24.84 -15.50 -5.66
N GLU A 89 25.14 -14.84 -6.79
CA GLU A 89 25.49 -13.42 -6.85
C GLU A 89 24.42 -12.54 -6.20
N TYR A 90 23.15 -12.72 -6.59
CA TYR A 90 22.03 -12.00 -5.97
C TYR A 90 21.96 -12.24 -4.46
N ARG A 91 22.13 -13.49 -3.99
CA ARG A 91 22.03 -13.82 -2.56
C ARG A 91 23.16 -13.18 -1.75
N VAL A 92 24.36 -13.07 -2.33
CA VAL A 92 25.49 -12.38 -1.70
C VAL A 92 25.21 -10.87 -1.60
N GLU A 93 24.80 -10.23 -2.69
CA GLU A 93 24.55 -8.78 -2.70
C GLU A 93 23.34 -8.39 -1.83
N ALA A 94 22.23 -9.14 -1.91
CA ALA A 94 21.09 -8.94 -1.03
C ALA A 94 21.47 -9.14 0.46
N GLY A 95 22.33 -10.10 0.76
CA GLY A 95 22.87 -10.30 2.11
C GLY A 95 23.68 -9.11 2.62
N ARG A 96 24.46 -8.46 1.74
CA ARG A 96 25.22 -7.24 2.09
C ARG A 96 24.32 -6.07 2.45
N VAL A 97 23.21 -5.88 1.73
CA VAL A 97 22.22 -4.82 2.05
C VAL A 97 21.80 -4.89 3.52
N TYR A 98 21.43 -6.07 4.00
CA TYR A 98 21.01 -6.26 5.40
C TYR A 98 22.17 -6.20 6.40
N ALA A 99 23.35 -6.70 6.01
CA ALA A 99 24.54 -6.66 6.87
C ALA A 99 25.03 -5.21 7.10
N GLU A 100 25.00 -4.38 6.07
CA GLU A 100 25.39 -2.97 6.14
C GLU A 100 24.37 -2.13 6.91
N ALA A 101 23.08 -2.46 6.80
CA ALA A 101 22.03 -1.82 7.58
C ALA A 101 22.11 -2.11 9.09
N GLY A 102 22.94 -3.08 9.52
CA GLY A 102 23.14 -3.39 10.93
C GLY A 102 21.89 -3.91 11.63
N ILE A 103 20.98 -4.55 10.89
CA ILE A 103 19.70 -5.02 11.43
C ILE A 103 19.95 -6.13 12.48
N PRO A 104 19.38 -6.00 13.70
CA PRO A 104 19.44 -7.03 14.72
C PRO A 104 18.89 -8.38 14.23
N ARG A 105 19.52 -9.50 14.62
CA ARG A 105 19.17 -10.84 14.11
C ARG A 105 17.73 -11.28 14.43
N ASP A 106 17.22 -10.85 15.57
CA ASP A 106 15.85 -11.10 16.06
C ASP A 106 14.78 -10.42 15.19
N SER A 107 15.10 -9.27 14.58
CA SER A 107 14.19 -8.55 13.68
C SER A 107 14.44 -8.84 12.19
N ALA A 108 15.62 -9.35 11.84
CA ALA A 108 16.03 -9.59 10.45
C ALA A 108 15.05 -10.49 9.69
N ASP A 109 14.63 -11.61 10.28
CA ASP A 109 13.74 -12.58 9.60
C ASP A 109 12.36 -11.96 9.29
N SER A 110 11.81 -11.18 10.23
CA SER A 110 10.53 -10.48 10.07
C SER A 110 10.60 -9.42 8.96
N ILE A 111 11.65 -8.58 9.00
CA ILE A 111 11.87 -7.54 7.99
C ILE A 111 12.09 -8.18 6.61
N GLN A 112 12.90 -9.24 6.52
CA GLN A 112 13.13 -9.95 5.26
C GLN A 112 11.86 -10.61 4.71
N ALA A 113 10.98 -11.13 5.56
CA ALA A 113 9.68 -11.64 5.14
C ALA A 113 8.80 -10.53 4.56
N ALA A 114 8.71 -9.38 5.24
CA ALA A 114 7.93 -8.23 4.78
C ALA A 114 8.48 -7.63 3.47
N VAL A 115 9.81 -7.50 3.35
CA VAL A 115 10.46 -7.05 2.11
C VAL A 115 10.21 -8.04 0.97
N ARG A 116 10.32 -9.35 1.19
CA ARG A 116 10.05 -10.37 0.16
C ARG A 116 8.63 -10.27 -0.41
N TYR A 117 7.64 -9.99 0.43
CA TYR A 117 6.28 -9.72 -0.03
C TYR A 117 6.24 -8.53 -1.01
N HIS A 118 6.89 -7.42 -0.67
CA HIS A 118 6.95 -6.24 -1.54
C HIS A 118 7.76 -6.48 -2.81
N VAL A 119 8.88 -7.23 -2.76
CA VAL A 119 9.66 -7.63 -3.95
C VAL A 119 8.76 -8.37 -4.93
N GLY A 120 7.99 -9.35 -4.45
CA GLY A 120 7.07 -10.09 -5.30
C GLY A 120 5.97 -9.22 -5.92
N LYS A 121 5.54 -8.14 -5.23
CA LYS A 121 4.56 -7.20 -5.78
C LYS A 121 5.19 -6.34 -6.88
N ILE A 122 6.35 -5.75 -6.61
CA ILE A 122 7.06 -4.87 -7.56
C ILE A 122 7.41 -5.64 -8.84
N ILE A 123 7.91 -6.88 -8.73
CA ILE A 123 8.21 -7.71 -9.90
C ILE A 123 6.98 -7.90 -10.79
N ARG A 124 5.78 -8.09 -10.21
CA ARG A 124 4.54 -8.25 -10.98
C ARG A 124 4.00 -6.96 -11.59
N GLU A 125 4.37 -5.82 -11.03
CA GLU A 125 4.03 -4.50 -11.57
C GLU A 125 5.00 -4.07 -12.67
N TYR A 126 6.26 -4.51 -12.59
CA TYR A 126 7.35 -4.09 -13.46
C TYR A 126 7.61 -5.04 -14.64
N VAL A 127 7.48 -6.35 -14.42
CA VAL A 127 7.76 -7.39 -15.42
C VAL A 127 6.45 -7.81 -16.10
N SER A 128 6.50 -8.00 -17.42
CA SER A 128 5.31 -8.39 -18.19
C SER A 128 4.79 -9.78 -17.78
N ALA A 129 3.50 -10.04 -17.97
CA ALA A 129 2.91 -11.33 -17.63
C ALA A 129 3.51 -12.49 -18.44
N GLU A 130 3.88 -12.24 -19.70
CA GLU A 130 4.55 -13.21 -20.58
C GLU A 130 5.94 -13.55 -20.03
N GLU A 131 6.75 -12.52 -19.73
CA GLU A 131 8.08 -12.73 -19.15
C GLU A 131 7.98 -13.43 -17.79
N LEU A 132 7.03 -13.06 -16.91
CA LEU A 132 6.80 -13.78 -15.65
C LEU A 132 6.50 -15.26 -15.88
N SER A 133 5.70 -15.59 -16.90
CA SER A 133 5.39 -16.97 -17.27
C SER A 133 6.62 -17.76 -17.68
N ASP A 134 7.55 -17.13 -18.43
CA ASP A 134 8.83 -17.75 -18.79
C ASP A 134 9.67 -18.15 -17.57
N TYR A 135 9.58 -17.39 -16.47
CA TYR A 135 10.22 -17.73 -15.19
C TYR A 135 9.39 -18.66 -14.30
N GLY A 136 8.24 -19.15 -14.77
CA GLY A 136 7.32 -19.97 -13.99
C GLY A 136 6.63 -19.20 -12.85
N LEU A 137 6.56 -17.87 -12.95
CA LEU A 137 5.90 -16.99 -12.01
C LEU A 137 4.47 -16.68 -12.46
N LYS A 138 3.54 -16.63 -11.51
CA LYS A 138 2.17 -16.20 -11.77
C LYS A 138 2.09 -14.69 -11.85
N ALA A 139 1.34 -14.18 -12.84
CA ALA A 139 1.08 -12.76 -13.03
C ALA A 139 0.42 -12.10 -11.81
N LEU A 140 -0.47 -12.82 -11.11
CA LEU A 140 -1.07 -12.37 -9.86
C LEU A 140 -0.30 -12.91 -8.64
N SER A 141 -0.17 -12.06 -7.62
CA SER A 141 0.33 -12.49 -6.30
C SER A 141 -0.70 -13.40 -5.64
N PRO A 142 -0.31 -14.46 -4.91
CA PRO A 142 -1.26 -15.32 -4.19
C PRO A 142 -2.24 -14.54 -3.31
N MET A 143 -1.75 -13.50 -2.62
CA MET A 143 -2.61 -12.64 -1.80
C MET A 143 -3.60 -11.81 -2.62
N ASP A 144 -3.17 -11.33 -3.80
CA ASP A 144 -4.04 -10.56 -4.67
C ASP A 144 -5.08 -11.47 -5.34
N SER A 145 -4.70 -12.69 -5.73
CA SER A 145 -5.64 -13.72 -6.17
C SER A 145 -6.68 -14.03 -5.09
N HIS A 146 -6.30 -14.14 -3.82
CA HIS A 146 -7.25 -14.32 -2.73
C HIS A 146 -8.17 -13.11 -2.52
N ARG A 147 -7.64 -11.88 -2.62
CA ARG A 147 -8.45 -10.65 -2.51
C ARG A 147 -9.43 -10.51 -3.66
N GLU A 148 -9.00 -10.82 -4.87
CA GLU A 148 -9.84 -10.80 -6.07
C GLU A 148 -10.93 -11.87 -5.98
N TYR A 149 -10.58 -13.06 -5.52
CA TYR A 149 -11.56 -14.11 -5.22
C TYR A 149 -12.57 -13.66 -4.15
N ALA A 150 -12.11 -13.08 -3.04
CA ALA A 150 -13.01 -12.57 -2.00
C ALA A 150 -13.93 -11.45 -2.52
N ARG A 151 -13.41 -10.57 -3.37
CA ARG A 151 -14.17 -9.46 -3.98
C ARG A 151 -15.23 -9.96 -4.97
N THR A 152 -14.90 -10.97 -5.77
CA THR A 152 -15.87 -11.60 -6.69
C THR A 152 -16.95 -12.35 -5.91
N GLN A 153 -16.59 -13.08 -4.86
CA GLN A 153 -17.56 -13.75 -3.98
C GLN A 153 -18.50 -12.75 -3.28
N SER A 154 -17.97 -11.64 -2.76
CA SER A 154 -18.83 -10.62 -2.11
C SER A 154 -19.75 -9.92 -3.10
N ALA A 155 -19.28 -9.65 -4.33
CA ALA A 155 -20.11 -9.08 -5.38
C ALA A 155 -21.24 -10.03 -5.81
N LEU A 156 -20.95 -11.33 -5.94
CA LEU A 156 -21.95 -12.34 -6.26
C LEU A 156 -23.00 -12.48 -5.14
N ALA A 157 -22.57 -12.48 -3.87
CA ALA A 157 -23.49 -12.53 -2.73
C ALA A 157 -24.40 -11.30 -2.66
N LEU A 158 -23.86 -10.11 -2.96
CA LEU A 158 -24.64 -8.88 -3.03
C LEU A 158 -25.65 -8.93 -4.18
N ALA A 159 -25.23 -9.36 -5.36
CA ALA A 159 -26.12 -9.53 -6.51
C ALA A 159 -27.28 -10.50 -6.21
N ALA A 160 -26.98 -11.65 -5.62
CA ALA A 160 -27.99 -12.63 -5.21
C ALA A 160 -28.97 -12.06 -4.16
N ARG A 161 -28.51 -11.19 -3.26
CA ARG A 161 -29.37 -10.52 -2.28
C ARG A 161 -30.29 -9.50 -2.93
N ILE A 162 -29.77 -8.70 -3.87
CA ILE A 162 -30.60 -7.76 -4.64
C ILE A 162 -31.66 -8.52 -5.45
N GLU A 163 -31.30 -9.64 -6.08
CA GLU A 163 -32.27 -10.47 -6.80
C GLU A 163 -33.35 -11.05 -5.87
N ALA A 164 -32.98 -11.47 -4.66
CA ALA A 164 -33.94 -11.96 -3.65
C ALA A 164 -34.88 -10.85 -3.14
N ASP A 165 -34.37 -9.63 -2.93
CA ASP A 165 -35.16 -8.49 -2.49
C ASP A 165 -36.03 -7.90 -3.62
N ALA A 166 -35.60 -8.04 -4.88
CA ALA A 166 -36.33 -7.60 -6.07
C ALA A 166 -37.38 -8.62 -6.54
N ALA A 167 -37.32 -9.87 -6.05
CA ALA A 167 -38.37 -10.85 -6.30
C ALA A 167 -39.68 -10.33 -5.68
N PRO A 168 -40.73 -10.06 -6.49
CA PRO A 168 -41.97 -9.52 -5.96
C PRO A 168 -42.53 -10.51 -4.96
N THR A 169 -42.70 -10.06 -3.71
CA THR A 169 -43.50 -10.74 -2.70
C THR A 169 -44.91 -10.86 -3.27
N THR A 170 -45.17 -11.94 -3.98
CA THR A 170 -46.52 -12.39 -4.26
C THR A 170 -47.09 -12.74 -2.90
N VAL A 171 -47.80 -11.78 -2.32
CA VAL A 171 -48.65 -11.96 -1.15
C VAL A 171 -49.75 -12.93 -1.56
N THR A 172 -49.41 -14.21 -1.65
CA THR A 172 -50.39 -15.28 -1.64
C THR A 172 -50.74 -15.48 -0.18
N ALA A 173 -51.92 -14.94 0.17
CA ALA A 173 -52.58 -15.18 1.43
C ALA A 173 -52.49 -16.68 1.78
N SER A 174 -51.90 -16.96 2.94
CA SER A 174 -51.88 -18.27 3.55
C SER A 174 -53.30 -18.64 3.97
N VAL A 175 -53.91 -19.57 3.23
CA VAL A 175 -54.93 -20.49 3.76
C VAL A 175 -54.17 -21.71 4.31
N PRO A 176 -54.49 -22.24 5.51
CA PRO A 176 -53.73 -23.35 6.08
C PRO A 176 -54.11 -24.70 5.48
N ALA A 177 -53.11 -25.60 5.52
CA ALA A 177 -53.15 -27.08 5.48
C ALA A 177 -53.19 -27.81 4.11
N SER A 178 -52.07 -28.45 3.73
CA SER A 178 -51.82 -29.89 4.00
C SER A 178 -50.70 -30.50 3.13
N LYS A 179 -49.97 -31.46 3.73
CA LYS A 179 -49.06 -32.50 3.23
C LYS A 179 -48.88 -32.72 1.72
N LYS A 180 -47.63 -32.66 1.21
CA LYS A 180 -46.79 -33.76 0.64
C LYS A 180 -45.71 -33.19 -0.33
N ALA A 181 -44.49 -33.71 -0.22
CA ALA A 181 -43.39 -33.62 -1.21
C ALA A 181 -43.74 -34.42 -2.51
N PRO A 182 -42.97 -34.42 -3.63
CA PRO A 182 -41.58 -33.97 -3.83
C PRO A 182 -41.23 -33.33 -5.22
N ALA A 183 -39.92 -33.08 -5.42
CA ALA A 183 -39.15 -33.04 -6.68
C ALA A 183 -39.03 -31.71 -7.46
N VAL A 184 -37.80 -31.21 -7.60
CA VAL A 184 -37.41 -30.10 -8.50
C VAL A 184 -36.54 -30.65 -9.64
N LYS A 185 -37.01 -30.43 -10.88
CA LYS A 185 -36.22 -30.47 -12.12
C LYS A 185 -36.03 -29.04 -12.63
N ALA A 186 -34.90 -28.86 -13.32
CA ALA A 186 -34.35 -27.64 -13.92
C ALA A 186 -35.29 -26.86 -14.87
N GLY A 187 -35.03 -25.56 -15.04
CA GLY A 187 -35.62 -24.78 -16.15
C GLY A 187 -35.45 -23.24 -16.11
N LYS A 188 -34.29 -22.78 -16.58
CA LYS A 188 -33.93 -21.58 -17.40
C LYS A 188 -35.00 -20.50 -17.79
N ALA A 189 -34.49 -19.25 -17.90
CA ALA A 189 -34.91 -18.08 -18.72
C ALA A 189 -36.00 -17.15 -18.14
N ALA A 190 -36.03 -15.82 -18.31
CA ALA A 190 -35.14 -14.78 -18.84
C ALA A 190 -35.82 -13.40 -18.59
N LYS A 191 -35.07 -12.31 -18.86
CA LYS A 191 -35.50 -10.94 -19.25
C LYS A 191 -35.78 -9.86 -18.19
N GLU A 192 -34.79 -8.96 -18.05
CA GLU A 192 -34.79 -7.60 -18.63
C GLU A 192 -35.85 -6.59 -18.13
N ALA A 193 -35.42 -5.64 -17.29
CA ALA A 193 -35.92 -4.27 -17.31
C ALA A 193 -34.89 -3.30 -16.68
N LEU A 194 -34.49 -2.33 -17.50
CA LEU A 194 -33.57 -1.23 -17.20
C LEU A 194 -34.34 -0.12 -16.44
N ALA A 195 -33.80 0.37 -15.33
CA ALA A 195 -34.24 1.64 -14.72
C ALA A 195 -33.05 2.38 -14.08
N THR A 196 -32.78 3.58 -14.61
CA THR A 196 -31.76 4.54 -14.21
C THR A 196 -32.07 5.17 -12.83
N PRO A 197 -31.09 5.42 -11.94
CA PRO A 197 -31.30 6.27 -10.77
C PRO A 197 -30.80 7.71 -10.99
N ALA A 198 -31.53 8.65 -10.39
CA ALA A 198 -31.29 10.10 -10.32
C ALA A 198 -30.13 10.46 -9.34
N PRO A 199 -29.62 11.70 -9.33
CA PRO A 199 -28.26 12.01 -8.88
C PRO A 199 -28.14 12.42 -7.39
N GLU A 200 -27.34 11.70 -6.61
CA GLU A 200 -26.88 12.07 -5.26
C GLU A 200 -25.41 12.51 -5.26
N VAL A 201 -25.06 13.61 -5.94
CA VAL A 201 -23.64 13.94 -6.23
C VAL A 201 -22.98 15.10 -5.43
N PRO A 202 -23.66 16.04 -4.72
CA PRO A 202 -22.92 17.22 -4.22
C PRO A 202 -22.07 16.98 -2.96
N ALA A 203 -22.46 16.09 -2.03
CA ALA A 203 -21.75 15.93 -0.74
C ALA A 203 -20.40 15.18 -0.86
N ARG A 204 -20.30 14.25 -1.81
CA ARG A 204 -19.10 13.43 -2.01
C ARG A 204 -17.94 14.23 -2.63
N ALA A 205 -18.26 15.14 -3.55
CA ALA A 205 -17.27 16.01 -4.21
C ALA A 205 -16.56 16.96 -3.22
N VAL A 206 -17.29 17.49 -2.22
CA VAL A 206 -16.72 18.39 -1.20
C VAL A 206 -15.79 17.65 -0.25
N ALA A 207 -16.16 16.43 0.17
CA ALA A 207 -15.34 15.61 1.05
C ALA A 207 -14.02 15.17 0.38
N ASP A 208 -14.07 14.83 -0.92
CA ASP A 208 -12.88 14.45 -1.67
C ASP A 208 -11.95 15.65 -1.92
N HIS A 209 -12.49 16.85 -2.13
CA HIS A 209 -11.69 18.09 -2.23
C HIS A 209 -10.94 18.42 -0.93
N ILE A 210 -11.59 18.30 0.23
CA ILE A 210 -10.94 18.53 1.54
C ILE A 210 -9.82 17.51 1.78
N ARG A 211 -10.03 16.24 1.39
CA ARG A 211 -9.02 15.19 1.52
C ARG A 211 -7.82 15.44 0.62
N LEU A 212 -8.06 15.80 -0.65
CA LEU A 212 -6.99 16.08 -1.62
C LEU A 212 -6.17 17.32 -1.25
N THR A 213 -6.82 18.40 -0.82
CA THR A 213 -6.12 19.62 -0.39
C THR A 213 -5.30 19.41 0.89
N THR A 214 -5.82 18.65 1.85
CA THR A 214 -5.07 18.28 3.08
C THR A 214 -3.88 17.38 2.75
N GLY A 215 -4.04 16.43 1.83
CA GLY A 215 -2.95 15.57 1.35
C GLY A 215 -1.85 16.36 0.66
N ALA A 216 -2.21 17.29 -0.24
CA ALA A 216 -1.27 18.14 -0.95
C ALA A 216 -0.47 19.06 0.00
N ALA A 217 -1.13 19.67 0.99
CA ALA A 217 -0.46 20.51 1.99
C ALA A 217 0.56 19.70 2.82
N LYS A 218 0.22 18.45 3.19
CA LYS A 218 1.12 17.57 3.93
C LYS A 218 2.34 17.15 3.12
N LEU A 219 2.17 16.87 1.83
CA LEU A 219 3.29 16.55 0.93
C LEU A 219 4.25 17.75 0.78
N LEU A 220 3.71 18.97 0.64
CA LEU A 220 4.51 20.19 0.57
C LEU A 220 5.25 20.47 1.89
N GLN A 221 4.69 20.13 3.04
CA GLN A 221 5.37 20.25 4.34
C GLN A 221 6.52 19.24 4.52
N GLN A 222 6.50 18.12 3.80
CA GLN A 222 7.57 17.11 3.85
C GLN A 222 8.77 17.47 2.96
N LEU A 223 8.62 18.43 2.03
CA LEU A 223 9.74 19.02 1.31
C LEU A 223 10.51 19.95 2.25
N SER A 224 11.49 19.41 2.96
CA SER A 224 12.37 20.21 3.82
C SER A 224 13.43 20.94 2.99
N ALA A 225 13.86 22.10 3.49
CA ALA A 225 14.98 22.85 2.89
C ALA A 225 16.26 22.01 2.79
N GLU A 226 16.42 21.03 3.67
CA GLU A 226 17.56 20.11 3.72
C GLU A 226 17.52 19.08 2.57
N VAL A 227 16.34 18.55 2.22
CA VAL A 227 16.18 17.68 1.04
C VAL A 227 16.48 18.47 -0.23
N ILE A 228 15.96 19.69 -0.35
CA ILE A 228 16.20 20.57 -1.51
C ILE A 228 17.69 20.91 -1.68
N ALA A 229 18.41 21.09 -0.57
CA ALA A 229 19.85 21.31 -0.58
C ALA A 229 20.63 20.09 -1.11
N SER A 230 20.13 18.87 -0.88
CA SER A 230 20.75 17.61 -1.33
C SER A 230 20.44 17.22 -2.78
N MET A 231 19.49 17.87 -3.45
CA MET A 231 19.12 17.57 -4.83
C MET A 231 20.23 17.98 -5.83
N THR A 232 20.26 17.36 -7.00
CA THR A 232 21.11 17.85 -8.11
C THR A 232 20.48 19.08 -8.77
N ASP A 233 21.27 19.87 -9.51
CA ASP A 233 20.75 21.06 -10.22
C ASP A 233 19.59 20.73 -11.17
N GLY A 234 19.69 19.62 -11.90
CA GLY A 234 18.61 19.15 -12.79
C GLY A 234 17.34 18.75 -12.04
N GLN A 235 17.48 18.14 -10.87
CA GLN A 235 16.33 17.80 -10.02
C GLN A 235 15.68 19.05 -9.41
N ARG A 236 16.48 20.05 -9.00
CA ARG A 236 15.97 21.33 -8.52
C ARG A 236 15.21 22.11 -9.60
N ALA A 237 15.76 22.15 -10.82
CA ALA A 237 15.11 22.81 -11.96
C ALA A 237 13.74 22.18 -12.24
N ARG A 238 13.68 20.84 -12.30
CA ARG A 238 12.43 20.11 -12.49
C ARG A 238 11.42 20.35 -11.37
N LEU A 239 11.87 20.34 -10.10
CA LEU A 239 11.01 20.65 -8.96
C LEU A 239 10.45 22.08 -9.05
N HIS A 240 11.27 23.05 -9.49
CA HIS A 240 10.84 24.43 -9.68
C HIS A 240 9.76 24.55 -10.76
N ASP A 241 9.92 23.86 -11.89
CA ASP A 241 8.92 23.84 -12.98
C ASP A 241 7.60 23.23 -12.50
N GLU A 242 7.65 22.10 -11.79
CA GLU A 242 6.49 21.41 -11.23
C GLU A 242 5.76 22.30 -10.19
N LEU A 243 6.49 23.01 -9.33
CA LEU A 243 5.93 23.98 -8.39
C LEU A 243 5.26 25.17 -9.11
N GLY A 244 5.84 25.63 -10.24
CA GLY A 244 5.24 26.66 -11.07
C GLY A 244 3.88 26.25 -11.65
N VAL A 245 3.77 25.02 -12.14
CA VAL A 245 2.49 24.45 -12.62
C VAL A 245 1.45 24.40 -11.50
N ILE A 246 1.84 23.97 -10.30
CA ILE A 246 0.93 23.93 -9.14
C ILE A 246 0.45 25.33 -8.76
N GLN A 247 1.33 26.32 -8.77
CA GLN A 247 0.97 27.72 -8.47
C GLN A 247 -0.03 28.29 -9.47
N THR A 248 0.16 28.04 -10.77
CA THR A 248 -0.75 28.53 -11.82
C THR A 248 -2.14 27.88 -11.71
N LEU A 249 -2.20 26.57 -11.45
CA LEU A 249 -3.45 25.85 -11.20
C LEU A 249 -4.16 26.38 -9.94
N ALA A 250 -3.42 26.58 -8.83
CA ALA A 250 -3.97 27.15 -7.60
C ALA A 250 -4.50 28.57 -7.82
N ALA A 251 -3.82 29.39 -8.63
CA ALA A 251 -4.29 30.72 -8.98
C ALA A 251 -5.56 30.69 -9.83
N SER A 252 -5.68 29.75 -10.79
CA SER A 252 -6.89 29.54 -11.58
C SER A 252 -8.08 29.13 -10.70
N LEU A 253 -7.89 28.16 -9.80
CA LEU A 253 -8.93 27.73 -8.86
C LEU A 253 -9.39 28.86 -7.92
N ARG A 254 -8.45 29.70 -7.45
CA ARG A 254 -8.80 30.89 -6.64
C ARG A 254 -9.64 31.91 -7.41
N ARG A 255 -9.40 32.06 -8.72
CA ARG A 255 -10.23 32.95 -9.57
C ARG A 255 -11.63 32.38 -9.72
N GLU A 256 -11.76 31.07 -9.95
CA GLU A 256 -13.06 30.42 -10.13
C GLU A 256 -13.91 30.46 -8.85
N THR A 257 -13.30 30.13 -7.70
CA THR A 257 -13.96 30.22 -6.39
C THR A 257 -14.37 31.65 -6.04
N LYS A 258 -13.58 32.66 -6.41
CA LYS A 258 -13.94 34.07 -6.21
C LYS A 258 -15.10 34.50 -7.10
N LYS A 259 -15.15 34.02 -8.35
CA LYS A 259 -16.22 34.31 -9.30
C LYS A 259 -17.57 33.76 -8.81
N HIS A 260 -17.60 32.51 -8.36
CA HIS A 260 -18.81 31.91 -7.79
C HIS A 260 -19.30 32.64 -6.53
N ARG A 261 -18.40 33.15 -5.69
CA ARG A 261 -18.77 33.91 -4.49
C ARG A 261 -19.38 35.29 -4.78
N SER A 262 -19.21 35.83 -5.99
CA SER A 262 -19.78 37.12 -6.39
C SER A 262 -21.09 37.01 -7.17
N GLU A 263 -21.51 35.79 -7.52
CA GLU A 263 -22.76 35.52 -8.24
C GLU A 263 -23.91 35.09 -7.29
N ASP A 264 -23.59 34.79 -6.02
CA ASP A 264 -24.51 34.59 -4.89
C ASP A 264 -24.66 35.87 -4.04
#